data_AF-A0A9D5W758-F1
#
_entry.id   AF-A0A9D5W758-F1
#
_cell.length_a   1.000
_cell.length_b   1.000
_cell.length_c   1.000
_cell.angle_alpha   90.00
_cell.angle_beta   90.00
_cell.angle_gamma   90.00
#
_symmetry.space_group_name_H-M   'P 1'
#
loop_
_entity.id
_entity.type
_entity.pdbx_description
1 polymer ?
#
loop_
_entity_poly.entity_id
_entity_poly.type
_entity_poly.pdbx_seq_one_letter_code
_entity_poly.pdbx_strand_id
1 'polypeptide(L)'
;MPTKKIALKAYVDEAEHDQVAVNAKRAGLSISTFVKRVCLGQPVPNLEKQRGRLELLKINGDLGRLGGLFKLCLTNKEAKTTELHSEVRRILREIEARQRELRSAVARI
;
A
#
# COMPACT_ATOMS: atom_id res chain seq x y z
N MET A 1 -10.31 -24.28 -28.17
CA MET A 1 -11.77 -24.01 -28.34
C MET A 1 -11.96 -22.57 -28.79
N PRO A 2 -12.78 -22.30 -29.82
CA PRO A 2 -13.11 -20.93 -30.18
C PRO A 2 -13.84 -20.23 -29.03
N THR A 3 -13.44 -19.01 -28.72
CA THR A 3 -14.00 -18.25 -27.59
C THR A 3 -15.38 -17.72 -27.98
N LYS A 4 -16.43 -18.03 -27.20
CA LYS A 4 -17.82 -17.55 -27.42
C LYS A 4 -18.04 -16.04 -27.16
N LYS A 5 -16.97 -15.24 -27.07
CA LYS A 5 -17.06 -13.81 -26.68
C LYS A 5 -17.15 -12.93 -27.93
N ILE A 6 -17.99 -11.90 -27.85
CA ILE A 6 -18.12 -10.86 -28.88
C ILE A 6 -16.94 -9.88 -28.75
N ALA A 7 -16.27 -9.59 -29.86
CA ALA A 7 -15.19 -8.61 -29.90
C ALA A 7 -15.75 -7.19 -30.09
N LEU A 8 -15.23 -6.24 -29.32
CA LEU A 8 -15.48 -4.82 -29.51
C LEU A 8 -14.29 -4.22 -30.28
N LYS A 9 -14.58 -3.49 -31.36
CA LYS A 9 -13.56 -2.86 -32.21
C LYS A 9 -13.60 -1.35 -32.00
N ALA A 10 -12.43 -0.77 -31.82
CA ALA A 10 -12.20 0.67 -31.83
C ALA A 10 -10.99 0.94 -32.74
N TYR A 11 -11.06 2.01 -33.51
CA TYR A 11 -9.93 2.51 -34.28
C TYR A 11 -9.15 3.46 -33.39
N VAL A 12 -7.86 3.22 -33.26
CA VAL A 12 -6.92 4.04 -32.47
C VAL A 12 -5.65 4.23 -33.26
N ASP A 13 -4.96 5.34 -33.05
CA ASP A 13 -3.59 5.51 -33.52
C ASP A 13 -2.57 4.81 -32.60
N GLU A 14 -1.29 4.86 -32.97
CA GLU A 14 -0.22 4.21 -32.21
C GLU A 14 -0.05 4.80 -30.80
N ALA A 15 -0.15 6.12 -30.68
CA ALA A 15 -0.01 6.81 -29.40
C ALA A 15 -1.17 6.50 -28.44
N GLU A 16 -2.39 6.43 -28.96
CA GLU A 16 -3.59 6.03 -28.22
C GLU A 16 -3.51 4.57 -27.77
N HIS A 17 -3.06 3.67 -28.64
CA HIS A 17 -2.86 2.26 -28.29
C HIS A 17 -1.83 2.12 -27.16
N ASP A 18 -0.70 2.81 -27.25
CA ASP A 18 0.34 2.79 -26.23
C ASP A 18 -0.15 3.37 -24.90
N GLN A 19 -0.93 4.45 -24.96
CA GLN A 19 -1.53 5.04 -23.76
C GLN A 19 -2.48 4.06 -23.06
N VAL A 20 -3.30 3.32 -23.83
CA VAL A 20 -4.17 2.26 -23.29
C VAL A 20 -3.34 1.11 -22.70
N ALA A 21 -2.26 0.70 -23.36
CA ALA A 21 -1.36 -0.35 -22.88
C ALA A 21 -0.68 0.04 -21.56
N VAL A 22 -0.19 1.27 -21.44
CA VAL A 22 0.39 1.82 -20.21
C VAL A 22 -0.64 1.86 -19.09
N ASN A 23 -1.86 2.31 -19.37
CA ASN A 23 -2.92 2.39 -18.37
C ASN A 23 -3.37 0.99 -17.90
N ALA A 24 -3.50 0.04 -18.82
CA ALA A 24 -3.79 -1.36 -18.49
C ALA A 24 -2.68 -1.97 -17.62
N LYS A 25 -1.41 -1.69 -17.94
CA LYS A 25 -0.25 -2.13 -17.16
C LYS A 25 -0.23 -1.50 -15.77
N ARG A 26 -0.50 -0.19 -15.64
CA ARG A 26 -0.66 0.50 -14.34
C ARG A 26 -1.79 -0.09 -13.51
N ALA A 27 -2.82 -0.63 -14.16
CA ALA A 27 -3.91 -1.32 -13.50
C ALA A 27 -3.65 -2.81 -13.20
N GLY A 28 -2.57 -3.39 -13.73
CA GLY A 28 -2.29 -4.83 -13.61
C GLY A 28 -3.29 -5.69 -14.36
N LEU A 29 -3.90 -5.15 -15.42
CA LEU A 29 -4.91 -5.82 -16.22
C LEU A 29 -4.40 -6.03 -17.64
N SER A 30 -4.94 -7.03 -18.34
CA SER A 30 -4.80 -7.09 -19.79
C SER A 30 -5.50 -5.88 -20.43
N ILE A 31 -5.04 -5.45 -21.61
CA ILE A 31 -5.67 -4.36 -22.38
C ILE A 31 -7.17 -4.61 -22.55
N SER A 32 -7.55 -5.83 -22.92
CA SER A 32 -8.96 -6.23 -23.09
C SER A 32 -9.79 -6.12 -21.79
N THR A 33 -9.20 -6.47 -20.64
CA THR A 33 -9.89 -6.38 -19.35
C THR A 33 -9.98 -4.93 -18.89
N PHE A 34 -8.92 -4.16 -19.09
CA PHE A 34 -8.90 -2.73 -18.79
C PHE A 34 -9.97 -1.99 -19.58
N VAL A 35 -9.98 -2.12 -20.92
CA VAL A 35 -10.98 -1.48 -21.79
C VAL A 35 -12.40 -1.94 -21.41
N LYS A 36 -12.61 -3.25 -21.21
CA LYS A 36 -13.91 -3.77 -20.77
C LYS A 36 -14.37 -3.11 -19.46
N ARG A 37 -13.49 -3.01 -18.46
CA ARG A 37 -13.85 -2.42 -17.17
C ARG A 37 -14.16 -0.94 -17.30
N VAL A 38 -13.35 -0.19 -18.05
CA VAL A 38 -13.58 1.23 -18.30
C VAL A 38 -14.92 1.45 -19.01
N CYS A 39 -15.19 0.72 -20.11
CA CYS A 39 -16.45 0.86 -20.86
C CYS A 39 -17.69 0.44 -20.07
N LEU A 40 -17.55 -0.48 -19.11
CA LEU A 40 -18.65 -0.93 -18.24
C LEU A 40 -18.74 -0.13 -16.92
N GLY A 41 -17.94 0.93 -16.73
CA GLY A 41 -17.92 1.71 -15.49
C GLY A 41 -17.44 0.91 -14.26
N GLN A 42 -16.71 -0.18 -14.46
CA GLN A 42 -16.21 -1.03 -13.39
C GLN A 42 -14.91 -0.47 -12.78
N PRO A 43 -14.64 -0.74 -11.49
CA PRO A 43 -13.42 -0.28 -10.85
C PRO A 43 -12.15 -0.83 -11.52
N VAL A 44 -11.26 0.10 -11.88
CA VAL A 44 -9.93 -0.20 -12.36
C VAL A 44 -8.94 -0.01 -11.20
N PRO A 45 -8.34 -1.09 -10.69
CA PRO A 45 -7.37 -0.96 -9.60
C PRO A 45 -6.14 -0.18 -10.08
N ASN A 46 -5.48 0.55 -9.18
CA ASN A 46 -4.20 1.20 -9.46
C ASN A 46 -3.09 0.43 -8.74
N LEU A 47 -2.19 -0.21 -9.49
CA LEU A 47 -1.09 -0.99 -8.91
C LEU A 47 -0.10 -0.13 -8.13
N GLU A 48 0.14 1.12 -8.54
CA GLU A 48 1.04 2.02 -7.83
C GLU A 48 0.48 2.34 -6.44
N LYS A 49 -0.84 2.57 -6.37
CA LYS A 49 -1.56 2.75 -5.10
C LYS A 49 -1.44 1.51 -4.21
N GLN A 50 -1.56 0.31 -4.79
CA GLN A 50 -1.39 -0.94 -4.07
C GLN A 50 0.05 -1.17 -3.58
N ARG A 51 1.05 -0.85 -4.40
CA ARG A 51 2.47 -0.93 -4.02
C ARG A 51 2.80 0.03 -2.88
N GLY A 52 2.39 1.30 -2.99
CA GLY A 52 2.55 2.27 -1.91
C GLY A 52 1.88 1.81 -0.62
N ARG A 53 0.68 1.22 -0.71
CA ARG A 53 0.01 0.64 0.47
C ARG A 53 0.83 -0.49 1.13
N LEU A 54 1.43 -1.37 0.34
CA LEU A 54 2.28 -2.46 0.85
C LEU A 54 3.57 -1.94 1.51
N GLU A 55 4.19 -0.91 0.93
CA GLU A 55 5.39 -0.27 1.49
C GLU A 55 5.08 0.39 2.85
N LEU A 56 3.97 1.12 2.94
CA LEU A 56 3.53 1.71 4.20
C LEU A 56 3.23 0.65 5.27
N LEU A 57 2.66 -0.49 4.89
CA LEU A 57 2.44 -1.60 5.81
C LEU A 57 3.76 -2.20 6.33
N LYS A 58 4.79 -2.30 5.48
CA LYS A 58 6.13 -2.76 5.91
C LYS A 58 6.74 -1.80 6.92
N ILE A 59 6.74 -0.50 6.62
CA ILE A 59 7.24 0.55 7.54
C ILE A 59 6.52 0.48 8.88
N ASN A 60 5.19 0.34 8.87
CA ASN A 60 4.40 0.17 10.09
C ASN A 60 4.81 -1.09 10.88
N GLY A 61 5.10 -2.20 10.20
CA GLY A 61 5.61 -3.41 10.84
C GLY A 61 6.99 -3.22 11.49
N ASP A 62 7.89 -2.51 10.82
CA ASP A 62 9.24 -2.21 11.31
C ASP A 62 9.21 -1.34 12.57
N LEU A 63 8.35 -0.30 12.57
CA LEU A 63 8.07 0.51 13.75
C LEU A 63 7.54 -0.33 14.93
N GLY A 64 6.78 -1.39 14.64
CA GLY A 64 6.24 -2.29 15.66
C GLY A 64 7.34 -3.13 16.30
N ARG A 65 8.29 -3.61 15.50
CA ARG A 65 9.47 -4.31 16.00
C ARG A 65 10.36 -3.40 16.84
N LEU A 66 10.60 -2.16 16.39
CA LEU A 66 11.35 -1.16 17.17
C LEU A 66 10.68 -0.86 18.52
N GLY A 67 9.36 -0.67 18.53
CA GLY A 67 8.61 -0.50 19.78
C GLY A 67 8.73 -1.70 20.72
N GLY A 68 8.73 -2.92 20.19
CA GLY A 68 8.98 -4.15 20.95
C GLY A 68 10.38 -4.19 21.58
N LEU A 69 11.41 -3.80 20.82
CA LEU A 69 12.79 -3.70 21.32
C LEU A 69 12.89 -2.67 22.45
N PHE A 70 12.25 -1.51 22.31
CA PHE A 70 12.21 -0.51 23.39
C PHE A 70 11.51 -1.03 24.64
N LYS A 71 10.39 -1.74 24.51
CA LYS A 71 9.73 -2.40 25.64
C LYS A 71 10.66 -3.40 26.33
N LEU A 72 11.41 -4.19 25.56
CA LEU A 72 12.37 -5.16 26.10
C LEU A 72 13.50 -4.45 26.87
N CYS A 73 14.08 -3.39 26.29
CA CYS A 73 15.10 -2.58 26.96
C CYS A 73 14.60 -1.97 28.27
N LEU A 74 13.34 -1.52 28.31
CA LEU A 74 12.70 -1.00 29.53
C LEU A 74 12.42 -2.08 30.58
N THR A 75 12.29 -3.34 30.18
CA THR A 75 12.00 -4.46 31.10
C THR A 75 13.29 -5.05 31.69
N ASN A 76 14.43 -4.86 31.01
CA ASN A 76 15.74 -5.24 31.52
C ASN A 76 16.18 -4.30 32.65
N LYS A 77 16.40 -4.87 33.84
CA LYS A 77 16.74 -4.16 35.10
C LYS A 77 18.10 -3.43 35.09
N GLU A 78 18.91 -3.59 34.05
CA GLU A 78 20.25 -3.01 33.95
C GLU A 78 20.28 -1.58 33.37
N ALA A 79 19.19 -1.13 32.72
CA ALA A 79 19.10 0.23 32.18
C ALA A 79 18.82 1.25 33.30
N LYS A 80 19.87 1.64 34.02
CA LYS A 80 19.84 2.53 35.20
C LYS A 80 19.78 4.00 34.81
N THR A 81 18.57 4.56 34.64
CA THR A 81 18.22 5.97 34.99
C THR A 81 16.73 6.21 34.78
N THR A 82 16.03 6.71 35.80
CA THR A 82 14.57 6.91 35.81
C THR A 82 14.08 7.87 34.71
N GLU A 83 14.89 8.87 34.35
CA GLU A 83 14.62 9.85 33.30
C GLU A 83 14.72 9.26 31.89
N LEU A 84 15.68 8.35 31.66
CA LEU A 84 15.80 7.63 30.39
C LEU A 84 14.57 6.73 30.15
N HIS A 85 14.04 6.11 31.22
CA HIS A 85 12.84 5.29 31.16
C HIS A 85 11.57 6.09 30.80
N SER A 86 11.40 7.29 31.35
CA SER A 86 10.23 8.12 31.06
C SER A 86 10.24 8.63 29.62
N GLU A 87 11.41 9.01 29.10
CA GLU A 87 11.59 9.50 27.74
C GLU A 87 11.38 8.39 26.69
N VAL A 88 11.94 7.19 26.92
CA VAL A 88 11.70 6.04 26.06
C VAL A 88 10.22 5.63 26.07
N ARG A 89 9.54 5.69 27.22
CA ARG A 89 8.07 5.46 27.29
C ARG A 89 7.27 6.54 26.56
N ARG A 90 7.73 7.79 26.53
CA ARG A 90 7.10 8.86 25.75
C ARG A 90 7.23 8.59 24.25
N ILE A 91 8.44 8.33 23.79
CA ILE A 91 8.74 8.01 22.38
C ILE A 91 7.95 6.76 21.93
N LEU A 92 7.87 5.73 22.76
CA LEU A 92 7.09 4.53 22.46
C LEU A 92 5.60 4.82 22.25
N ARG A 93 4.99 5.68 23.09
CA ARG A 93 3.59 6.11 22.92
C ARG A 93 3.40 6.91 21.64
N GLU A 94 4.36 7.75 21.28
CA GLU A 94 4.33 8.49 20.01
C GLU A 94 4.43 7.56 18.80
N ILE A 95 5.31 6.56 18.84
CA ILE A 95 5.40 5.53 17.80
C ILE A 95 4.07 4.78 17.67
N GLU A 96 3.48 4.33 18.77
CA GLU A 96 2.18 3.64 18.75
C GLU A 96 1.03 4.51 18.22
N ALA A 97 1.05 5.82 18.52
CA ALA A 97 0.09 6.77 17.96
C ALA A 97 0.28 6.93 16.44
N ARG A 98 1.52 7.16 15.98
CA ARG A 98 1.84 7.30 14.55
C ARG A 98 1.55 6.02 13.76
N GLN A 99 1.74 4.85 14.35
CA GLN A 99 1.35 3.58 13.74
C GLN A 99 -0.17 3.46 13.55
N ARG A 100 -0.97 3.91 14.52
CA ARG A 100 -2.43 3.93 14.39
C ARG A 100 -2.88 4.88 13.28
N GLU A 101 -2.29 6.09 13.23
CA GLU A 101 -2.54 7.05 12.15
C GLU A 101 -2.18 6.45 10.79
N LEU A 102 -1.00 5.83 10.67
CA LEU A 102 -0.51 5.21 9.44
C LEU A 102 -1.43 4.06 8.98
N ARG A 103 -1.88 3.18 9.89
CA ARG A 103 -2.86 2.13 9.57
C ARG A 103 -4.18 2.72 9.07
N SER A 104 -4.66 3.79 9.71
CA SER A 104 -5.90 4.45 9.31
C SER A 104 -5.78 5.14 7.93
N ALA A 105 -4.62 5.73 7.64
CA ALA A 105 -4.33 6.32 6.33
C ALA A 105 -4.27 5.23 5.25
N VAL A 106 -3.56 4.13 5.52
CA VAL A 106 -3.49 2.95 4.64
C VAL A 106 -4.86 2.35 4.36
N ALA A 107 -5.77 2.28 5.35
CA ALA A 107 -7.11 1.74 5.15
C ALA A 107 -8.02 2.61 4.26
N ARG A 108 -7.71 3.91 4.14
CA ARG A 108 -8.43 4.87 3.29
C ARG A 108 -7.92 4.91 1.85
N ILE A 109 -6.83 4.19 1.56
CA ILE A 109 -6.15 4.08 0.26
C ILE A 109 -6.62 2.80 -0.47
#